data_AF-A0A2N5IBX9-F1
#
_entry.id   AF-A0A2N5IBX9-F1
#
_cell.length_a   1.000
_cell.length_b   1.000
_cell.length_c   1.000
_cell.angle_alpha   90.00
_cell.angle_beta   90.00
_cell.angle_gamma   90.00
#
_symmetry.space_group_name_H-M   'P 1'
#
loop_
_entity.id
_entity.type
_entity.pdbx_description
1 polymer ?
#
loop_
_entity_poly.entity_id
_entity_poly.type
_entity_poly.pdbx_seq_one_letter_code
_entity_poly.pdbx_strand_id
1 'polypeptide(L)'
;MEMTMTKRETGFITFGNWTEFSQKLQGLSEKDLESEQSLCESMEIDTELYQKMIRSAVYAWKNSPSTSIFHSIGKNGLSMPKEGETVFDSHIAQTRFLLMLCESRIISKLLLKTVRDENGEKVKVRNEYAVTLPEGERGEVMAKKVNEVLQIVYLYFWYCKKQEEKAGFKKPKKIYRGIRLRDFYRLPAIQKAIENVPPSTERGFDRKRRKAEYDCIVEYLMKNGIREICENDLVSFTSSKTIAKYFANKGGLIIEVNANDVEIMTSEVHDERFAEKDYVSNKLEKEYILRLTDTSMEISNIEIYDLDYYIAINSPLSVSMFDHSDKSATYELNGVHIKAYYVWTSNTTSAIHYKNLDTNSWGYGSREFQKEFGFSPVISNKNLKDIKNFQVHID
;
A
#
# COMPACT_ATOMS: atom_id res chain seq x y z
N MET A 1 -0.27 25.11 15.86
CA MET A 1 0.08 26.31 15.07
C MET A 1 0.05 25.86 13.62
N GLU A 2 -1.09 26.05 12.97
CA GLU A 2 -1.28 25.70 11.56
C GLU A 2 -0.44 26.67 10.71
N MET A 3 0.57 26.15 10.02
CA MET A 3 1.21 26.88 8.94
C MET A 3 0.31 26.77 7.71
N THR A 4 -0.53 27.76 7.53
CA THR A 4 -1.09 28.12 6.23
C THR A 4 0.05 28.28 5.22
N MET A 5 0.17 27.33 4.30
CA MET A 5 1.12 27.38 3.19
C MET A 5 0.71 28.47 2.20
N THR A 6 1.24 29.67 2.40
CA THR A 6 1.24 30.73 1.39
C THR A 6 2.68 31.19 1.18
N LYS A 7 3.31 30.73 0.09
CA LYS A 7 4.32 31.42 -0.75
C LYS A 7 5.17 30.40 -1.51
N ARG A 8 5.51 30.70 -2.78
CA ARG A 8 6.31 29.88 -3.69
C ARG A 8 7.60 29.41 -3.01
N GLU A 9 7.65 28.14 -2.61
CA GLU A 9 8.88 27.47 -2.22
C GLU A 9 9.80 27.43 -3.46
N THR A 10 10.97 28.05 -3.35
CA THR A 10 11.93 28.19 -4.44
C THR A 10 12.59 26.83 -4.73
N GLY A 11 12.69 26.44 -6.00
CA GLY A 11 13.45 25.26 -6.41
C GLY A 11 12.65 23.96 -6.61
N PHE A 12 11.33 24.02 -6.81
CA PHE A 12 10.59 22.88 -7.38
C PHE A 12 10.86 22.73 -8.88
N ILE A 13 10.98 21.48 -9.33
CA ILE A 13 11.00 21.14 -10.75
C ILE A 13 9.61 21.37 -11.32
N THR A 14 9.56 21.97 -12.50
CA THR A 14 8.33 22.22 -13.25
C THR A 14 8.30 21.45 -14.57
N PHE A 15 7.08 21.19 -15.05
CA PHE A 15 6.89 20.69 -16.40
C PHE A 15 7.28 21.76 -17.42
N GLY A 16 7.98 21.34 -18.46
CA GLY A 16 8.27 22.15 -19.65
C GLY A 16 7.07 22.18 -20.61
N ASN A 17 7.28 22.75 -21.78
CA ASN A 17 6.28 22.77 -22.84
C ASN A 17 6.13 21.36 -23.47
N TRP A 18 4.97 20.71 -23.26
CA TRP A 18 4.65 19.38 -23.78
C TRP A 18 3.68 19.42 -24.99
N THR A 19 3.52 20.58 -25.63
CA THR A 19 2.55 20.75 -26.73
C THR A 19 2.82 19.76 -27.89
N GLU A 20 4.08 19.67 -28.33
CA GLU A 20 4.47 18.75 -29.42
C GLU A 20 4.29 17.29 -29.01
N PHE A 21 4.70 16.92 -27.79
CA PHE A 21 4.52 15.58 -27.24
C PHE A 21 3.02 15.19 -27.21
N SER A 22 2.16 16.10 -26.77
CA SER A 22 0.70 15.90 -26.74
C SER A 22 0.12 15.71 -28.14
N GLN A 23 0.56 16.50 -29.12
CA GLN A 23 0.14 16.36 -30.52
C GLN A 23 0.55 15.02 -31.12
N LYS A 24 1.80 14.59 -30.90
CA LYS A 24 2.28 13.26 -31.34
C LYS A 24 1.47 12.14 -30.71
N LEU A 25 1.23 12.22 -29.40
CA LEU A 25 0.45 11.22 -28.66
C LEU A 25 -0.98 11.08 -29.19
N GLN A 26 -1.63 12.19 -29.54
CA GLN A 26 -2.98 12.18 -30.15
C GLN A 26 -3.00 11.63 -31.58
N GLY A 27 -1.86 11.67 -32.27
CA GLY A 27 -1.71 11.18 -33.64
C GLY A 27 -1.35 9.69 -33.75
N LEU A 28 -1.15 8.99 -32.64
CA LEU A 28 -0.78 7.56 -32.64
C LEU A 28 -1.93 6.68 -33.16
N SER A 29 -1.55 5.70 -33.97
CA SER A 29 -2.44 4.66 -34.53
C SER A 29 -2.38 3.37 -33.70
N GLU A 30 -3.29 2.43 -33.96
CA GLU A 30 -3.26 1.10 -33.30
C GLU A 30 -1.94 0.34 -33.55
N LYS A 31 -1.34 0.53 -34.73
CA LYS A 31 -0.07 -0.10 -35.09
C LYS A 31 1.07 0.34 -34.18
N ASP A 32 1.04 1.60 -33.74
CA ASP A 32 2.08 2.16 -32.86
C ASP A 32 1.96 1.59 -31.44
N LEU A 33 0.83 0.94 -31.10
CA LEU A 33 0.55 0.30 -29.81
C LEU A 33 0.79 -1.22 -29.81
N GLU A 34 1.39 -1.76 -30.88
CA GLU A 34 1.74 -3.18 -30.99
C GLU A 34 2.94 -3.55 -30.11
N SER A 35 3.89 -2.63 -29.93
CA SER A 35 5.08 -2.85 -29.11
C SER A 35 5.64 -1.55 -28.50
N GLU A 36 6.39 -1.65 -27.40
CA GLU A 36 7.10 -0.50 -26.81
C GLU A 36 8.08 0.13 -27.82
N GLN A 37 8.67 -0.67 -28.72
CA GLN A 37 9.59 -0.17 -29.74
C GLN A 37 8.86 0.70 -30.77
N SER A 38 7.76 0.22 -31.35
CA SER A 38 6.97 0.97 -32.33
C SER A 38 6.41 2.27 -31.74
N LEU A 39 6.03 2.23 -30.46
CA LEU A 39 5.60 3.40 -29.71
C LEU A 39 6.72 4.44 -29.57
N CYS A 40 7.92 4.00 -29.16
CA CYS A 40 9.08 4.87 -29.01
C CYS A 40 9.51 5.50 -30.33
N GLU A 41 9.54 4.71 -31.42
CA GLU A 41 9.85 5.18 -32.77
C GLU A 41 8.88 6.30 -33.21
N SER A 42 7.57 6.11 -32.99
CA SER A 42 6.54 7.08 -33.36
C SER A 42 6.56 8.36 -32.51
N MET A 43 7.02 8.24 -31.27
CA MET A 43 7.17 9.36 -30.34
C MET A 43 8.54 10.05 -30.43
N GLU A 44 9.44 9.54 -31.28
CA GLU A 44 10.84 9.99 -31.39
C GLU A 44 11.59 9.91 -30.05
N ILE A 45 11.28 8.89 -29.25
CA ILE A 45 11.95 8.60 -27.98
C ILE A 45 12.97 7.49 -28.20
N ASP A 46 14.18 7.66 -27.67
CA ASP A 46 15.18 6.60 -27.66
C ASP A 46 14.65 5.37 -26.90
N THR A 47 14.52 4.25 -27.63
CA THR A 47 13.98 2.99 -27.09
C THR A 47 14.89 2.41 -26.00
N GLU A 48 16.21 2.56 -26.11
CA GLU A 48 17.15 2.08 -25.07
C GLU A 48 16.99 2.89 -23.79
N LEU A 49 16.87 4.21 -23.92
CA LEU A 49 16.62 5.09 -22.80
C LEU A 49 15.27 4.75 -22.14
N TYR A 50 14.20 4.63 -22.93
CA TYR A 50 12.87 4.24 -22.44
C TYR A 50 12.95 2.93 -21.64
N GLN A 51 13.48 1.85 -22.24
CA GLN A 51 13.55 0.54 -21.58
C GLN A 51 14.39 0.59 -20.30
N LYS A 52 15.52 1.30 -20.32
CA LYS A 52 16.37 1.49 -19.15
C LYS A 52 15.61 2.20 -18.03
N MET A 53 14.90 3.29 -18.34
CA MET A 53 14.16 4.07 -17.35
C MET A 53 13.01 3.26 -16.74
N ILE A 54 12.24 2.54 -17.55
CA ILE A 54 11.13 1.73 -17.05
C ILE A 54 11.63 0.55 -16.22
N ARG A 55 12.70 -0.16 -16.65
CA ARG A 55 13.31 -1.23 -15.84
C ARG A 55 13.82 -0.71 -14.49
N SER A 56 14.51 0.43 -14.48
CA SER A 56 14.95 1.08 -13.25
C SER A 56 13.77 1.49 -12.36
N ALA A 57 12.69 2.02 -12.94
CA ALA A 57 11.49 2.41 -12.21
C ALA A 57 10.78 1.22 -11.54
N VAL A 58 10.64 0.10 -12.25
CA VAL A 58 10.04 -1.14 -11.73
C VAL A 58 10.93 -1.74 -10.64
N TYR A 59 12.25 -1.80 -10.86
CA TYR A 59 13.19 -2.29 -9.86
C TYR A 59 13.15 -1.45 -8.58
N ALA A 60 13.16 -0.12 -8.71
CA ALA A 60 13.02 0.77 -7.56
C ALA A 60 11.66 0.58 -6.87
N TRP A 61 10.59 0.42 -7.64
CA TRP A 61 9.25 0.20 -7.09
C TRP A 61 9.20 -1.02 -6.18
N LYS A 62 9.77 -2.14 -6.62
CA LYS A 62 9.77 -3.40 -5.86
C LYS A 62 10.61 -3.34 -4.59
N ASN A 63 11.77 -2.68 -4.64
CA ASN A 63 12.68 -2.62 -3.50
C ASN A 63 12.29 -1.52 -2.49
N SER A 64 11.84 -0.38 -2.99
CA SER A 64 11.45 0.78 -2.19
C SER A 64 10.49 1.64 -3.03
N PRO A 65 9.17 1.39 -2.97
CA PRO A 65 8.18 2.07 -3.82
C PRO A 65 8.37 3.58 -3.89
N SER A 66 8.63 4.18 -2.72
CA SER A 66 8.82 5.61 -2.54
C SER A 66 9.98 6.26 -3.31
N THR A 67 10.95 5.47 -3.81
CA THR A 67 12.09 5.97 -4.60
C THR A 67 11.90 5.79 -6.10
N SER A 68 10.83 5.14 -6.53
CA SER A 68 10.54 4.97 -7.96
C SER A 68 10.19 6.29 -8.63
N ILE A 69 10.68 6.48 -9.87
CA ILE A 69 10.34 7.64 -10.68
C ILE A 69 8.86 7.67 -11.11
N PHE A 70 8.12 6.56 -10.95
CA PHE A 70 6.68 6.51 -11.19
C PHE A 70 5.91 7.57 -10.42
N HIS A 71 6.37 7.94 -9.22
CA HIS A 71 5.75 9.00 -8.42
C HIS A 71 5.73 10.38 -9.12
N SER A 72 6.55 10.60 -10.15
CA SER A 72 6.58 11.87 -10.90
C SER A 72 5.29 12.18 -11.67
N ILE A 73 4.48 11.17 -11.95
CA ILE A 73 3.16 11.32 -12.59
C ILE A 73 2.02 11.10 -11.57
N GLY A 74 2.34 10.80 -10.30
CA GLY A 74 1.33 10.49 -9.28
C GLY A 74 0.32 11.63 -9.04
N LYS A 75 0.81 12.87 -8.97
CA LYS A 75 -0.02 14.06 -8.77
C LYS A 75 -1.01 14.28 -9.91
N ASN A 76 -0.54 14.26 -11.16
CA ASN A 76 -1.34 14.64 -12.34
C ASN A 76 -2.04 13.45 -13.03
N GLY A 77 -1.60 12.22 -12.74
CA GLY A 77 -2.05 11.02 -13.45
C GLY A 77 -1.83 11.16 -14.96
N LEU A 78 -2.78 10.65 -15.74
CA LEU A 78 -2.72 10.78 -17.20
C LEU A 78 -3.30 12.10 -17.74
N SER A 79 -3.53 13.11 -16.89
CA SER A 79 -3.87 14.46 -17.35
C SER A 79 -2.62 15.16 -17.88
N MET A 80 -2.72 15.75 -19.07
CA MET A 80 -1.59 16.47 -19.67
C MET A 80 -1.22 17.68 -18.79
N PRO A 81 0.04 17.78 -18.30
CA PRO A 81 0.45 18.85 -17.40
C PRO A 81 0.53 20.20 -18.12
N LYS A 82 0.40 21.28 -17.36
CA LYS A 82 0.63 22.64 -17.88
C LYS A 82 2.09 23.03 -17.73
N GLU A 83 2.62 23.77 -18.70
CA GLU A 83 3.96 24.35 -18.59
C GLU A 83 4.08 25.23 -17.34
N GLY A 84 5.17 25.06 -16.60
CA GLY A 84 5.44 25.78 -15.35
C GLY A 84 4.74 25.20 -14.12
N GLU A 85 3.89 24.18 -14.26
CA GLU A 85 3.29 23.48 -13.11
C GLU A 85 4.33 22.65 -12.37
N THR A 86 4.25 22.59 -11.04
CA THR A 86 5.18 21.79 -10.22
C THR A 86 4.92 20.30 -10.39
N VAL A 87 5.99 19.53 -10.57
CA VAL A 87 5.93 18.07 -10.71
C VAL A 87 5.57 17.40 -9.38
N PHE A 88 6.03 17.97 -8.26
CA PHE A 88 5.87 17.40 -6.93
C PHE A 88 5.27 18.41 -5.96
N ASP A 89 4.56 17.91 -4.94
CA ASP A 89 4.04 18.72 -3.82
C ASP A 89 4.96 18.69 -2.59
N SER A 90 6.09 17.97 -2.66
CA SER A 90 7.07 17.95 -1.58
C SER A 90 8.51 17.83 -2.08
N HIS A 91 9.43 18.49 -1.37
CA HIS A 91 10.86 18.33 -1.60
C HIS A 91 11.35 16.90 -1.34
N ILE A 92 10.62 16.09 -0.57
CA ILE A 92 10.93 14.68 -0.35
C ILE A 92 10.78 13.88 -1.64
N ALA A 93 9.61 14.00 -2.29
CA ALA A 93 9.34 13.31 -3.53
C ALA A 93 10.30 13.75 -4.63
N GLN A 94 10.54 15.07 -4.76
CA GLN A 94 11.52 15.60 -5.70
C GLN A 94 12.94 15.08 -5.45
N THR A 95 13.40 15.08 -4.19
CA THR A 95 14.75 14.62 -3.84
C THR A 95 14.93 13.16 -4.20
N ARG A 96 13.95 12.30 -3.86
CA ARG A 96 13.99 10.88 -4.22
C ARG A 96 14.02 10.66 -5.73
N PHE A 97 13.18 11.39 -6.46
CA PHE A 97 13.16 11.35 -7.92
C PHE A 97 14.52 11.72 -8.52
N LEU A 98 15.11 12.85 -8.11
CA LEU A 98 16.41 13.31 -8.62
C LEU A 98 17.54 12.33 -8.26
N LEU A 99 17.56 11.79 -7.05
CA LEU A 99 18.55 10.78 -6.65
C LEU A 99 18.41 9.50 -7.49
N MET A 100 17.19 9.08 -7.80
CA MET A 100 16.96 7.94 -8.69
C MET A 100 17.46 8.19 -10.13
N LEU A 101 17.35 9.43 -10.63
CA LEU A 101 17.96 9.82 -11.89
C LEU A 101 19.50 9.80 -11.83
N CYS A 102 20.09 10.11 -10.67
CA CYS A 102 21.53 9.96 -10.45
C CYS A 102 21.98 8.50 -10.48
N GLU A 103 21.26 7.61 -9.81
CA GLU A 103 21.53 6.17 -9.81
C GLU A 103 21.42 5.58 -11.21
N SER A 104 20.46 6.08 -12.00
CA SER A 104 20.28 5.72 -13.42
C SER A 104 21.30 6.38 -14.37
N ARG A 105 22.23 7.19 -13.84
CA ARG A 105 23.27 7.95 -14.57
C ARG A 105 22.72 8.93 -15.62
N ILE A 106 21.48 9.39 -15.47
CA ILE A 106 20.87 10.40 -16.36
C ILE A 106 21.39 11.79 -16.03
N ILE A 107 21.52 12.08 -14.74
CA ILE A 107 22.11 13.30 -14.20
C ILE A 107 23.22 12.93 -13.20
N SER A 108 24.22 13.79 -13.04
CA SER A 108 25.27 13.56 -12.03
C SER A 108 24.90 14.24 -10.72
N LYS A 109 25.08 13.52 -9.59
CA LYS A 109 24.78 14.01 -8.24
C LYS A 109 25.56 15.27 -7.88
N LEU A 110 26.78 15.42 -8.43
CA LEU A 110 27.63 16.60 -8.24
C LEU A 110 27.02 17.88 -8.81
N LEU A 111 25.97 17.75 -9.63
CA LEU A 111 25.37 18.86 -10.35
C LEU A 111 24.08 19.34 -9.69
N LEU A 112 23.60 18.62 -8.68
CA LEU A 112 22.44 19.01 -7.91
C LEU A 112 22.80 20.11 -6.90
N LYS A 113 21.87 21.03 -6.69
CA LYS A 113 21.97 22.10 -5.70
C LYS A 113 21.14 21.72 -4.47
N THR A 114 21.64 22.05 -3.28
CA THR A 114 20.83 21.94 -2.05
C THR A 114 19.76 23.03 -2.02
N VAL A 115 18.51 22.64 -1.75
CA VAL A 115 17.41 23.59 -1.53
C VAL A 115 17.68 24.38 -0.25
N ARG A 116 17.43 25.69 -0.31
CA ARG A 116 17.54 26.59 0.84
C ARG A 116 16.20 27.26 1.08
N ASP A 117 15.86 27.46 2.35
CA ASP A 117 14.65 28.19 2.74
C ASP A 117 14.83 29.71 2.54
N GLU A 118 13.79 30.47 2.89
CA GLU A 118 13.78 31.93 2.79
C GLU A 118 14.86 32.63 3.64
N ASN A 119 15.36 31.96 4.68
CA ASN A 119 16.44 32.43 5.54
C ASN A 119 17.83 32.01 5.04
N GLY A 120 17.89 31.27 3.92
CA GLY A 120 19.12 30.73 3.36
C GLY A 120 19.60 29.44 4.04
N GLU A 121 18.84 28.89 4.98
CA GLU A 121 19.17 27.65 5.66
C GLU A 121 18.89 26.43 4.79
N LYS A 122 19.69 25.37 4.93
CA LYS A 122 19.52 24.16 4.12
C LYS A 122 18.25 23.43 4.54
N VAL A 123 17.35 23.20 3.59
CA VAL A 123 16.14 22.41 3.85
C VAL A 123 16.54 20.96 4.09
N LYS A 124 16.23 20.45 5.28
CA LYS A 124 16.41 19.04 5.63
C LYS A 124 15.12 18.27 5.40
N VAL A 125 15.27 17.14 4.74
CA VAL A 125 14.21 16.16 4.52
C VAL A 125 14.64 14.87 5.21
N ARG A 126 13.99 14.55 6.33
CA ARG A 126 14.39 13.44 7.21
C ARG A 126 15.87 13.59 7.60
N ASN A 127 16.73 12.68 7.14
CA ASN A 127 18.17 12.65 7.47
C ASN A 127 19.06 13.21 6.36
N GLU A 128 18.49 13.74 5.28
CA GLU A 128 19.23 14.24 4.12
C GLU A 128 18.86 15.71 3.80
N TYR A 129 19.69 16.36 3.00
CA TYR A 129 19.37 17.69 2.48
C TYR A 129 18.51 17.57 1.22
N ALA A 130 17.45 18.37 1.13
CA ALA A 130 16.65 18.47 -0.08
C ALA A 130 17.50 18.98 -1.25
N VAL A 131 17.24 18.44 -2.44
CA VAL A 131 17.99 18.79 -3.65
C VAL A 131 17.09 19.26 -4.79
N THR A 132 17.67 20.07 -5.67
CA THR A 132 17.05 20.60 -6.87
C THR A 132 18.08 20.75 -8.00
N LEU A 133 17.60 21.10 -9.18
CA LEU A 133 18.43 21.44 -10.33
C LEU A 133 19.14 22.78 -10.11
N PRO A 134 20.35 22.99 -10.66
CA PRO A 134 21.04 24.27 -10.59
C PRO A 134 20.31 25.32 -11.43
N GLU A 135 20.64 26.60 -11.23
CA GLU A 135 20.13 27.71 -12.05
C GLU A 135 21.06 27.96 -13.27
N GLY A 136 20.56 28.71 -14.25
CA GLY A 136 21.29 29.08 -15.47
C GLY A 136 21.31 27.98 -16.54
N GLU A 137 22.15 28.17 -17.57
CA GLU A 137 22.23 27.31 -18.77
C GLU A 137 22.38 25.82 -18.42
N ARG A 138 23.22 25.51 -17.42
CA ARG A 138 23.41 24.14 -16.95
C ARG A 138 22.13 23.53 -16.37
N GLY A 139 21.36 24.34 -15.63
CA GLY A 139 20.06 23.98 -15.09
C GLY A 139 19.04 23.70 -16.19
N GLU A 140 19.00 24.56 -17.21
CA GLU A 140 18.10 24.40 -18.36
C GLU A 140 18.38 23.11 -19.13
N VAL A 141 19.64 22.75 -19.37
CA VAL A 141 20.01 21.48 -20.00
C VAL A 141 19.53 20.28 -19.18
N MET A 142 19.62 20.34 -17.85
CA MET A 142 19.11 19.26 -16.99
C MET A 142 17.60 19.23 -16.94
N ALA A 143 16.95 20.39 -16.91
CA ALA A 143 15.49 20.48 -16.93
C ALA A 143 14.90 19.86 -18.20
N LYS A 144 15.57 20.00 -19.35
CA LYS A 144 15.22 19.31 -20.59
C LYS A 144 15.29 17.78 -20.45
N LYS A 145 16.41 17.25 -19.93
CA LYS A 145 16.57 15.80 -19.68
C LYS A 145 15.56 15.26 -18.67
N VAL A 146 15.26 16.03 -17.63
CA VAL A 146 14.24 15.67 -16.64
C VAL A 146 12.87 15.60 -17.31
N ASN A 147 12.52 16.58 -18.15
CA ASN A 147 11.26 16.57 -18.89
C ASN A 147 11.15 15.40 -19.87
N GLU A 148 12.23 15.02 -20.54
CA GLU A 148 12.28 13.81 -21.38
C GLU A 148 11.97 12.54 -20.57
N VAL A 149 12.55 12.41 -19.36
CA VAL A 149 12.22 11.29 -18.46
C VAL A 149 10.76 11.33 -18.00
N LEU A 150 10.23 12.52 -17.68
CA LEU A 150 8.83 12.66 -17.30
C LEU A 150 7.89 12.24 -18.45
N GLN A 151 8.22 12.59 -19.70
CA GLN A 151 7.50 12.16 -20.89
C GLN A 151 7.56 10.64 -21.08
N ILE A 152 8.72 10.01 -20.84
CA ILE A 152 8.87 8.54 -20.86
C ILE A 152 7.94 7.87 -19.84
N VAL A 153 7.91 8.37 -18.59
CA VAL A 153 7.06 7.82 -17.53
C VAL A 153 5.57 8.01 -17.88
N TYR A 154 5.21 9.18 -18.41
CA TYR A 154 3.84 9.44 -18.87
C TYR A 154 3.46 8.49 -20.00
N LEU A 155 4.32 8.36 -21.03
CA LEU A 155 4.09 7.50 -22.19
C LEU A 155 3.90 6.04 -21.78
N TYR A 156 4.70 5.56 -20.83
CA TYR A 156 4.57 4.21 -20.27
C TYR A 156 3.20 3.99 -19.63
N PHE A 157 2.76 4.87 -18.73
CA PHE A 157 1.45 4.72 -18.09
C PHE A 157 0.29 4.89 -19.08
N TRP A 158 0.44 5.79 -20.05
CA TRP A 158 -0.54 5.95 -21.13
C TRP A 158 -0.62 4.68 -21.98
N TYR A 159 0.52 4.06 -22.31
CA TYR A 159 0.57 2.79 -23.02
C TYR A 159 -0.11 1.66 -22.23
N CYS A 160 0.18 1.53 -20.93
CA CYS A 160 -0.51 0.59 -20.05
C CYS A 160 -2.02 0.81 -20.08
N LYS A 161 -2.47 2.07 -20.00
CA LYS A 161 -3.89 2.43 -20.05
C LYS A 161 -4.53 2.02 -21.38
N LYS A 162 -3.82 2.18 -22.50
CA LYS A 162 -4.27 1.75 -23.82
C LYS A 162 -4.37 0.23 -23.96
N GLN A 163 -3.52 -0.54 -23.27
CA GLN A 163 -3.69 -2.00 -23.23
C GLN A 163 -5.01 -2.41 -22.56
N GLU A 164 -5.55 -1.60 -21.64
CA GLU A 164 -6.84 -1.89 -20.99
C GLU A 164 -8.04 -1.80 -21.96
N GLU A 165 -7.90 -1.05 -23.06
CA GLU A 165 -8.93 -0.87 -24.08
C GLU A 165 -8.99 -2.05 -25.06
N LYS A 166 -7.93 -2.89 -25.11
CA LYS A 166 -7.86 -4.04 -26.03
C LYS A 166 -8.89 -5.12 -25.67
N ALA A 167 -9.47 -5.72 -26.70
CA ALA A 167 -10.42 -6.82 -26.54
C ALA A 167 -9.79 -7.98 -25.75
N GLY A 168 -10.44 -8.38 -24.66
CA GLY A 168 -9.98 -9.50 -23.82
C GLY A 168 -9.13 -9.09 -22.62
N PHE A 169 -8.81 -7.80 -22.44
CA PHE A 169 -8.22 -7.33 -21.19
C PHE A 169 -9.18 -7.57 -20.02
N LYS A 170 -8.68 -8.20 -18.94
CA LYS A 170 -9.49 -8.57 -17.77
C LYS A 170 -8.87 -8.03 -16.50
N LYS A 171 -9.52 -7.01 -15.93
CA LYS A 171 -9.24 -6.54 -14.58
C LYS A 171 -9.75 -7.55 -13.54
N PRO A 172 -9.08 -7.69 -12.39
CA PRO A 172 -9.68 -8.37 -11.25
C PRO A 172 -10.92 -7.60 -10.82
N LYS A 173 -11.92 -8.29 -10.25
CA LYS A 173 -13.10 -7.59 -9.71
C LYS A 173 -12.75 -6.71 -8.51
N LYS A 174 -11.79 -7.15 -7.71
CA LYS A 174 -11.41 -6.54 -6.43
C LYS A 174 -9.90 -6.61 -6.28
N ILE A 175 -9.35 -5.57 -5.67
CA ILE A 175 -7.95 -5.50 -5.25
C ILE A 175 -7.90 -5.09 -3.78
N TYR A 176 -6.80 -5.45 -3.12
CA TYR A 176 -6.67 -5.40 -1.68
C TYR A 176 -5.36 -4.71 -1.28
N ARG A 177 -5.37 -4.02 -0.14
CA ARG A 177 -4.17 -3.50 0.50
C ARG A 177 -4.21 -3.78 1.99
N GLY A 178 -3.12 -4.35 2.52
CA GLY A 178 -2.92 -4.49 3.95
C GLY A 178 -2.28 -3.23 4.52
N ILE A 179 -2.86 -2.66 5.58
CA ILE A 179 -2.32 -1.50 6.29
C ILE A 179 -2.17 -1.88 7.76
N ARG A 180 -1.03 -1.56 8.37
CA ARG A 180 -0.77 -1.88 9.78
C ARG A 180 -1.37 -0.80 10.67
N LEU A 181 -1.86 -1.20 11.84
CA LEU A 181 -2.50 -0.30 12.80
C LEU A 181 -1.60 0.89 13.18
N ARG A 182 -0.29 0.64 13.35
CA ARG A 182 0.70 1.68 13.68
C ARG A 182 0.79 2.82 12.64
N ASP A 183 0.41 2.57 11.40
CA ASP A 183 0.50 3.56 10.33
C ASP A 183 -0.61 4.62 10.50
N PHE A 184 -1.73 4.27 11.16
CA PHE A 184 -2.83 5.18 11.47
C PHE A 184 -2.51 6.14 12.61
N TYR A 185 -1.73 5.70 13.60
CA TYR A 185 -1.40 6.52 14.78
C TYR A 185 -0.52 7.73 14.49
N ARG A 186 0.02 7.83 13.27
CA ARG A 186 0.76 9.02 12.81
C ARG A 186 -0.16 10.17 12.40
N LEU A 187 -1.44 9.89 12.14
CA LEU A 187 -2.39 10.89 11.69
C LEU A 187 -2.99 11.65 12.87
N PRO A 188 -2.84 12.99 12.94
CA PRO A 188 -3.38 13.78 14.05
C PRO A 188 -4.89 13.62 14.25
N ALA A 189 -5.65 13.47 13.15
CA ALA A 189 -7.10 13.27 13.20
C ALA A 189 -7.48 11.96 13.90
N ILE A 190 -6.77 10.87 13.60
CA ILE A 190 -6.96 9.57 14.26
C ILE A 190 -6.48 9.64 15.70
N GLN A 191 -5.31 10.23 15.96
CA GLN A 191 -4.77 10.38 17.31
C GLN A 191 -5.75 11.11 18.22
N LYS A 192 -6.28 12.26 17.77
CA LYS A 192 -7.25 13.04 18.54
C LYS A 192 -8.54 12.27 18.80
N ALA A 193 -9.00 11.49 17.83
CA ALA A 193 -10.20 10.70 17.99
C ALA A 193 -9.99 9.53 18.99
N ILE A 194 -8.81 8.92 18.98
CA ILE A 194 -8.41 7.88 19.94
C ILE A 194 -8.21 8.47 21.35
N GLU A 195 -7.62 9.66 21.48
CA GLU A 195 -7.42 10.35 22.76
C GLU A 195 -8.75 10.67 23.47
N ASN A 196 -9.83 10.85 22.72
CA ASN A 196 -11.17 11.06 23.27
C ASN A 196 -11.83 9.76 23.77
N VAL A 197 -11.23 8.59 23.53
CA VAL A 197 -11.71 7.33 24.07
C VAL A 197 -11.27 7.26 25.55
N PRO A 198 -12.21 7.25 26.51
CA PRO A 198 -11.85 7.28 27.93
C PRO A 198 -10.95 6.08 28.28
N PRO A 199 -9.83 6.29 29.01
CA PRO A 199 -9.03 5.18 29.49
C PRO A 199 -9.85 4.35 30.48
N SER A 200 -9.84 3.02 30.36
CA SER A 200 -10.45 2.16 31.38
C SER A 200 -9.80 2.37 32.75
N THR A 201 -10.64 2.33 33.78
CA THR A 201 -10.22 2.34 35.19
C THR A 201 -9.78 0.95 35.68
N GLU A 202 -9.95 -0.09 34.86
CA GLU A 202 -9.59 -1.47 35.19
C GLU A 202 -8.14 -1.78 34.76
N ARG A 203 -7.38 -2.47 35.62
CA ARG A 203 -6.06 -2.99 35.25
C ARG A 203 -6.25 -4.15 34.26
N GLY A 204 -5.71 -4.04 33.05
CA GLY A 204 -5.70 -5.12 32.07
C GLY A 204 -5.94 -4.68 30.63
N PHE A 205 -6.22 -5.63 29.74
CA PHE A 205 -6.57 -5.37 28.35
C PHE A 205 -7.94 -4.69 28.23
N ASP A 206 -7.96 -3.44 27.78
CA ASP A 206 -9.18 -2.64 27.64
C ASP A 206 -9.93 -2.93 26.33
N ARG A 207 -10.89 -3.85 26.42
CA ARG A 207 -11.76 -4.24 25.29
C ARG A 207 -12.57 -3.07 24.74
N LYS A 208 -13.13 -2.22 25.61
CA LYS A 208 -14.00 -1.11 25.17
C LYS A 208 -13.20 -0.09 24.38
N ARG A 209 -12.02 0.27 24.88
CA ARG A 209 -11.13 1.19 24.19
C ARG A 209 -10.67 0.63 22.85
N ARG A 210 -10.18 -0.62 22.81
CA ARG A 210 -9.71 -1.24 21.56
C ARG A 210 -10.81 -1.31 20.49
N LYS A 211 -12.05 -1.64 20.87
CA LYS A 211 -13.18 -1.60 19.94
C LYS A 211 -13.40 -0.17 19.40
N ALA A 212 -13.47 0.82 20.29
CA ALA A 212 -13.73 2.21 19.89
C ALA A 212 -12.63 2.80 18.99
N GLU A 213 -11.36 2.47 19.24
CA GLU A 213 -10.24 2.87 18.39
C GLU A 213 -10.41 2.34 16.95
N TYR A 214 -10.77 1.07 16.81
CA TYR A 214 -11.01 0.45 15.51
C TYR A 214 -12.24 0.99 14.79
N ASP A 215 -13.36 1.17 15.51
CA ASP A 215 -14.58 1.77 14.96
C ASP A 215 -14.26 3.17 14.37
N CYS A 216 -13.52 4.00 15.12
CA CYS A 216 -13.09 5.32 14.67
C CYS A 216 -12.20 5.26 13.41
N ILE A 217 -11.24 4.33 13.36
CA ILE A 217 -10.37 4.17 12.19
C ILE A 217 -11.19 3.78 10.96
N VAL A 218 -12.14 2.85 11.12
CA VAL A 218 -13.02 2.42 10.03
C VAL A 218 -13.87 3.59 9.54
N GLU A 219 -14.51 4.34 10.43
CA GLU A 219 -15.29 5.54 10.07
C GLU A 219 -14.44 6.57 9.33
N TYR A 220 -13.22 6.82 9.80
CA TYR A 220 -12.29 7.74 9.14
C TYR A 220 -11.96 7.30 7.72
N LEU A 221 -11.61 6.02 7.55
CA LEU A 221 -11.26 5.44 6.26
C LEU A 221 -12.41 5.51 5.27
N MET A 222 -13.62 5.18 5.71
CA MET A 222 -14.81 5.24 4.85
C MET A 222 -15.12 6.67 4.38
N LYS A 223 -14.77 7.68 5.18
CA LYS A 223 -14.99 9.09 4.84
C LYS A 223 -13.87 9.72 4.02
N ASN A 224 -12.61 9.46 4.37
CA ASN A 224 -11.45 10.18 3.84
C ASN A 224 -10.57 9.33 2.90
N GLY A 225 -10.83 8.02 2.79
CA GLY A 225 -9.99 7.10 2.03
C GLY A 225 -8.65 6.82 2.72
N ILE A 226 -7.64 6.45 1.91
CA ILE A 226 -6.33 5.98 2.42
C ILE A 226 -5.14 6.91 2.11
N ARG A 227 -5.36 8.02 1.40
CA ARG A 227 -4.27 8.85 0.85
C ARG A 227 -3.35 9.41 1.93
N GLU A 228 -3.94 10.00 2.97
CA GLU A 228 -3.16 10.55 4.09
C GLU A 228 -2.33 9.50 4.81
N ILE A 229 -2.81 8.25 4.88
CA ILE A 229 -2.11 7.14 5.54
C ILE A 229 -0.91 6.68 4.72
N CYS A 230 -1.00 6.74 3.39
CA CYS A 230 0.03 6.22 2.50
C CYS A 230 1.14 7.22 2.19
N GLU A 231 0.95 8.52 2.51
CA GLU A 231 1.90 9.62 2.28
C GLU A 231 2.40 9.76 0.82
N ASN A 232 1.72 9.10 -0.14
CA ASN A 232 2.09 9.07 -1.56
C ASN A 232 0.83 8.98 -2.43
N ASP A 233 0.90 9.58 -3.62
CA ASP A 233 -0.21 9.53 -4.59
C ASP A 233 -0.28 8.22 -5.37
N LEU A 234 0.82 7.46 -5.42
CA LEU A 234 0.83 6.12 -6.00
C LEU A 234 1.04 5.08 -4.90
N VAL A 235 0.23 4.03 -4.91
CA VAL A 235 0.26 2.97 -3.90
C VAL A 235 0.07 1.59 -4.51
N SER A 236 0.70 0.61 -3.88
CA SER A 236 0.58 -0.79 -4.28
C SER A 236 -0.66 -1.46 -3.70
N PHE A 237 -1.37 -2.20 -4.55
CA PHE A 237 -2.47 -3.10 -4.22
C PHE A 237 -2.18 -4.48 -4.80
N THR A 238 -2.84 -5.50 -4.26
CA THR A 238 -2.70 -6.89 -4.72
C THR A 238 -4.07 -7.48 -5.03
N SER A 239 -4.18 -8.37 -6.02
CA SER A 239 -5.43 -9.14 -6.20
C SER A 239 -5.62 -10.26 -5.16
N SER A 240 -4.60 -10.53 -4.32
CA SER A 240 -4.62 -11.60 -3.33
C SER A 240 -4.91 -11.06 -1.93
N LYS A 241 -6.09 -11.38 -1.41
CA LYS A 241 -6.46 -11.05 -0.02
C LYS A 241 -5.50 -11.66 1.01
N THR A 242 -4.91 -12.82 0.71
CA THR A 242 -3.91 -13.47 1.58
C THR A 242 -2.63 -12.65 1.68
N ILE A 243 -2.16 -12.08 0.57
CA ILE A 243 -0.97 -11.22 0.56
C ILE A 243 -1.26 -9.91 1.31
N ALA A 244 -2.43 -9.32 1.11
CA ALA A 244 -2.85 -8.17 1.92
C ALA A 244 -2.86 -8.48 3.43
N LYS A 245 -3.34 -9.66 3.84
CA LYS A 245 -3.29 -10.12 5.25
C LYS A 245 -1.87 -10.26 5.78
N TYR A 246 -0.94 -10.71 4.94
CA TYR A 246 0.47 -10.74 5.32
C TYR A 246 0.99 -9.34 5.64
N PHE A 247 0.71 -8.34 4.78
CA PHE A 247 1.19 -6.98 5.01
C PHE A 247 0.59 -6.33 6.26
N ALA A 248 -0.69 -6.59 6.55
CA ALA A 248 -1.35 -6.18 7.79
C ALA A 248 -0.82 -6.91 9.05
N ASN A 249 -0.20 -8.08 8.90
CA ASN A 249 0.51 -8.83 9.93
C ASN A 249 -0.28 -9.08 11.24
N LYS A 250 -1.55 -9.50 11.13
CA LYS A 250 -2.46 -9.74 12.28
C LYS A 250 -2.59 -8.55 13.24
N GLY A 251 -2.28 -7.34 12.78
CA GLY A 251 -2.24 -6.12 13.57
C GLY A 251 -2.65 -4.90 12.76
N GLY A 252 -3.73 -5.02 11.98
CA GLY A 252 -4.13 -3.98 11.05
C GLY A 252 -5.44 -4.26 10.31
N LEU A 253 -5.57 -3.67 9.13
CA LEU A 253 -6.79 -3.71 8.32
C LEU A 253 -6.48 -4.09 6.87
N ILE A 254 -7.46 -4.70 6.22
CA ILE A 254 -7.47 -5.01 4.80
C ILE A 254 -8.49 -4.10 4.13
N ILE A 255 -7.99 -3.21 3.28
CA ILE A 255 -8.81 -2.34 2.45
C ILE A 255 -9.10 -3.08 1.16
N GLU A 256 -10.37 -3.10 0.78
CA GLU A 256 -10.86 -3.72 -0.44
C GLU A 256 -11.50 -2.64 -1.33
N VAL A 257 -11.08 -2.59 -2.59
CA VAL A 257 -11.63 -1.67 -3.58
C VAL A 257 -12.00 -2.43 -4.85
N ASN A 258 -13.03 -1.94 -5.54
CA ASN A 258 -13.39 -2.42 -6.85
C ASN A 258 -12.40 -1.86 -7.88
N ALA A 259 -11.78 -2.74 -8.66
CA ALA A 259 -10.73 -2.34 -9.60
C ALA A 259 -11.26 -1.47 -10.76
N ASN A 260 -12.57 -1.44 -10.98
CA ASN A 260 -13.21 -0.62 -12.00
C ASN A 260 -13.46 0.82 -11.54
N ASP A 261 -13.45 1.07 -10.23
CA ASP A 261 -13.81 2.37 -9.64
C ASP A 261 -12.56 3.20 -9.30
N VAL A 262 -11.38 2.72 -9.71
CA VAL A 262 -10.08 3.28 -9.34
C VAL A 262 -9.16 3.41 -10.56
N GLU A 263 -8.21 4.34 -10.49
CA GLU A 263 -7.22 4.55 -11.53
C GLU A 263 -6.00 3.64 -11.30
N ILE A 264 -5.94 2.53 -12.05
CA ILE A 264 -4.76 1.65 -12.12
C ILE A 264 -3.79 2.25 -13.14
N MET A 265 -2.59 2.61 -12.68
CA MET A 265 -1.54 3.18 -13.53
C MET A 265 -0.76 2.08 -14.26
N THR A 266 -0.38 1.02 -13.55
CA THR A 266 0.24 -0.17 -14.14
C THR A 266 0.04 -1.39 -13.22
N SER A 267 0.35 -2.58 -13.74
CA SER A 267 0.23 -3.87 -13.04
C SER A 267 0.92 -4.97 -13.83
N GLU A 268 1.03 -6.17 -13.24
CA GLU A 268 1.49 -7.38 -13.93
C GLU A 268 0.76 -7.65 -15.25
N VAL A 269 -0.55 -7.37 -15.33
CA VAL A 269 -1.32 -7.63 -16.56
C VAL A 269 -1.00 -6.63 -17.69
N HIS A 270 -0.36 -5.51 -17.38
CA HIS A 270 0.14 -4.57 -18.37
C HIS A 270 1.59 -4.88 -18.76
N ASP A 271 2.38 -5.39 -17.81
CA ASP A 271 3.83 -5.46 -17.92
C ASP A 271 4.38 -6.63 -17.09
N GLU A 272 4.94 -7.62 -17.80
CA GLU A 272 5.54 -8.82 -17.20
C GLU A 272 6.73 -8.52 -16.29
N ARG A 273 7.33 -7.32 -16.37
CA ARG A 273 8.38 -6.91 -15.44
C ARG A 273 7.87 -6.85 -14.00
N PHE A 274 6.55 -6.82 -13.76
CA PHE A 274 5.93 -6.95 -12.45
C PHE A 274 5.64 -8.41 -12.03
N ALA A 275 5.76 -9.39 -12.92
CA ALA A 275 5.49 -10.80 -12.61
C ALA A 275 6.62 -11.39 -11.75
N GLU A 276 6.42 -11.43 -10.44
CA GLU A 276 7.32 -12.08 -9.49
C GLU A 276 6.58 -13.05 -8.59
N LYS A 277 7.30 -14.08 -8.12
CA LYS A 277 6.74 -14.99 -7.13
C LYS A 277 6.69 -14.32 -5.76
N ASP A 278 5.51 -14.28 -5.17
CA ASP A 278 5.32 -13.79 -3.82
C ASP A 278 5.94 -14.78 -2.80
N TYR A 279 6.61 -14.26 -1.78
CA TYR A 279 7.29 -15.12 -0.80
C TYR A 279 6.33 -15.85 0.15
N VAL A 280 5.03 -15.49 0.19
CA VAL A 280 4.03 -16.11 1.08
C VAL A 280 3.46 -17.38 0.45
N SER A 281 3.01 -17.29 -0.80
CA SER A 281 2.30 -18.35 -1.51
C SER A 281 3.16 -18.99 -2.61
N ASN A 282 4.33 -18.41 -2.92
CA ASN A 282 5.24 -18.84 -3.98
C ASN A 282 4.56 -18.88 -5.37
N LYS A 283 3.50 -18.08 -5.53
CA LYS A 283 2.77 -17.90 -6.79
C LYS A 283 3.09 -16.53 -7.35
N LEU A 284 2.82 -16.32 -8.64
CA LEU A 284 2.97 -14.99 -9.22
C LEU A 284 2.02 -14.02 -8.50
N GLU A 285 2.60 -13.01 -7.86
CA GLU A 285 1.85 -11.91 -7.29
C GLU A 285 1.29 -11.07 -8.42
N LYS A 286 0.03 -10.65 -8.27
CA LYS A 286 -0.56 -9.65 -9.14
C LYS A 286 -0.60 -8.33 -8.39
N GLU A 287 0.49 -7.58 -8.50
CA GLU A 287 0.59 -6.22 -7.99
C GLU A 287 -0.10 -5.25 -8.97
N TYR A 288 -0.80 -4.27 -8.39
CA TYR A 288 -1.47 -3.17 -9.09
C TYR A 288 -1.02 -1.85 -8.46
N ILE A 289 -0.43 -0.97 -9.28
CA ILE A 289 -0.08 0.39 -8.87
C ILE A 289 -1.31 1.26 -9.09
N LEU A 290 -1.89 1.74 -8.00
CA LEU A 290 -3.05 2.62 -7.99
C LEU A 290 -2.63 4.06 -7.79
N ARG A 291 -3.30 4.98 -8.49
CA ARG A 291 -3.26 6.40 -8.18
C ARG A 291 -4.39 6.76 -7.21
N LEU A 292 -4.04 7.46 -6.14
CA LEU A 292 -4.97 8.03 -5.17
C LEU A 292 -5.24 9.48 -5.57
N THR A 293 -6.47 9.78 -6.00
CA THR A 293 -6.90 11.13 -6.38
C THR A 293 -7.35 11.95 -5.16
N ASP A 294 -7.64 13.24 -5.37
CA ASP A 294 -8.19 14.15 -4.34
C ASP A 294 -9.60 13.75 -3.90
N THR A 295 -10.37 13.09 -4.77
CA THR A 295 -11.68 12.51 -4.43
C THR A 295 -11.45 11.22 -3.65
N SER A 296 -12.07 11.10 -2.47
CA SER A 296 -11.99 9.92 -1.61
C SER A 296 -12.24 8.65 -2.42
N MET A 297 -11.21 7.81 -2.54
CA MET A 297 -11.33 6.48 -3.13
C MET A 297 -12.44 5.72 -2.42
N GLU A 298 -13.46 5.26 -3.16
CA GLU A 298 -14.57 4.52 -2.57
C GLU A 298 -14.06 3.16 -2.07
N ILE A 299 -14.02 3.02 -0.75
CA ILE A 299 -13.64 1.76 -0.12
C ILE A 299 -14.88 0.86 -0.12
N SER A 300 -14.82 -0.19 -0.93
CA SER A 300 -15.93 -1.15 -1.03
C SER A 300 -16.14 -1.96 0.25
N ASN A 301 -15.05 -2.25 0.97
CA ASN A 301 -15.10 -2.96 2.24
C ASN A 301 -13.79 -2.76 3.05
N ILE A 302 -13.91 -2.84 4.37
CA ILE A 302 -12.78 -2.86 5.31
C ILE A 302 -12.91 -4.12 6.16
N GLU A 303 -11.93 -5.03 6.06
CA GLU A 303 -11.80 -6.15 6.99
C GLU A 303 -10.76 -5.82 8.05
N ILE A 304 -11.16 -5.80 9.31
CA ILE A 304 -10.21 -5.73 10.42
C ILE A 304 -9.52 -7.08 10.54
N TYR A 305 -8.18 -7.08 10.47
CA TYR A 305 -7.34 -8.26 10.61
C TYR A 305 -6.35 -8.02 11.75
N ASP A 306 -6.91 -7.92 12.96
CA ASP A 306 -6.18 -7.70 14.20
C ASP A 306 -6.73 -8.59 15.32
N LEU A 307 -5.82 -9.29 16.00
CA LEU A 307 -6.16 -10.17 17.12
C LEU A 307 -6.80 -9.39 18.29
N ASP A 308 -6.22 -8.26 18.67
CA ASP A 308 -6.68 -7.44 19.79
C ASP A 308 -8.09 -6.93 19.54
N TYR A 309 -8.42 -6.54 18.31
CA TYR A 309 -9.78 -6.17 17.96
C TYR A 309 -10.76 -7.34 18.12
N TYR A 310 -10.41 -8.52 17.61
CA TYR A 310 -11.28 -9.70 17.75
C TYR A 310 -11.48 -10.11 19.21
N ILE A 311 -10.45 -9.97 20.05
CA ILE A 311 -10.58 -10.15 21.49
C ILE A 311 -11.50 -9.09 22.08
N ALA A 312 -11.34 -7.82 21.70
CA ALA A 312 -12.13 -6.71 22.20
C ALA A 312 -13.65 -6.91 21.98
N ILE A 313 -14.04 -7.42 20.80
CA ILE A 313 -15.44 -7.73 20.49
C ILE A 313 -15.87 -9.14 20.90
N ASN A 314 -15.00 -9.89 21.60
CA ASN A 314 -15.21 -11.28 22.00
C ASN A 314 -15.63 -12.18 20.81
N SER A 315 -14.96 -12.03 19.67
CA SER A 315 -15.22 -12.80 18.45
C SER A 315 -14.53 -14.17 18.47
N PRO A 316 -15.23 -15.28 18.16
CA PRO A 316 -14.63 -16.60 18.02
C PRO A 316 -13.45 -16.68 17.03
N LEU A 317 -13.40 -15.78 16.04
CA LEU A 317 -12.32 -15.75 15.05
C LEU A 317 -10.94 -15.45 15.66
N SER A 318 -10.88 -14.85 16.86
CA SER A 318 -9.63 -14.55 17.56
C SER A 318 -8.77 -15.80 17.79
N VAL A 319 -9.40 -16.97 18.00
CA VAL A 319 -8.70 -18.23 18.31
C VAL A 319 -7.72 -18.62 17.21
N SER A 320 -8.08 -18.38 15.94
CA SER A 320 -7.20 -18.67 14.80
C SER A 320 -5.98 -17.75 14.72
N MET A 321 -5.99 -16.65 15.47
CA MET A 321 -4.98 -15.61 15.43
C MET A 321 -4.05 -15.59 16.64
N PHE A 322 -4.35 -16.33 17.72
CA PHE A 322 -3.52 -16.41 18.91
C PHE A 322 -2.04 -16.67 18.58
N ASP A 323 -1.18 -15.94 19.25
CA ASP A 323 0.26 -15.83 18.97
C ASP A 323 1.14 -16.02 20.21
N HIS A 324 0.53 -16.05 21.40
CA HIS A 324 1.21 -16.13 22.69
C HIS A 324 0.38 -16.91 23.72
N SER A 325 1.07 -17.47 24.71
CA SER A 325 0.52 -18.40 25.72
C SER A 325 -0.36 -17.73 26.79
N ASP A 326 -0.38 -16.40 26.84
CA ASP A 326 -1.24 -15.59 27.72
C ASP A 326 -2.71 -15.58 27.26
N LYS A 327 -3.01 -16.08 26.06
CA LYS A 327 -4.34 -16.06 25.46
C LYS A 327 -4.95 -17.45 25.40
N SER A 328 -6.17 -17.56 25.89
CA SER A 328 -7.00 -18.74 25.69
C SER A 328 -8.45 -18.37 25.43
N ALA A 329 -9.24 -19.30 24.94
CA ALA A 329 -10.68 -19.14 24.81
C ALA A 329 -11.40 -20.41 25.22
N THR A 330 -12.60 -20.25 25.78
CA THR A 330 -13.53 -21.32 26.07
C THR A 330 -14.79 -21.16 25.24
N TYR A 331 -15.34 -22.25 24.73
CA TYR A 331 -16.59 -22.25 23.96
C TYR A 331 -17.21 -23.63 23.91
N GLU A 332 -18.47 -23.70 23.49
CA GLU A 332 -19.18 -24.94 23.20
C GLU A 332 -19.34 -25.10 21.69
N LEU A 333 -19.03 -26.29 21.18
CA LEU A 333 -19.25 -26.68 19.79
C LEU A 333 -19.68 -28.16 19.76
N ASN A 334 -20.76 -28.47 19.03
CA ASN A 334 -21.34 -29.82 18.95
C ASN A 334 -21.61 -30.45 20.34
N GLY A 335 -22.00 -29.63 21.32
CA GLY A 335 -22.30 -30.08 22.68
C GLY A 335 -21.08 -30.40 23.55
N VAL A 336 -19.87 -30.05 23.10
CA VAL A 336 -18.61 -30.24 23.86
C VAL A 336 -18.07 -28.89 24.31
N HIS A 337 -17.69 -28.77 25.59
CA HIS A 337 -16.99 -27.60 26.11
C HIS A 337 -15.49 -27.69 25.81
N ILE A 338 -14.97 -26.72 25.06
CA ILE A 338 -13.62 -26.71 24.53
C ILE A 338 -12.86 -25.52 25.11
N LYS A 339 -11.61 -25.74 25.55
CA LYS A 339 -10.60 -24.70 25.74
C LYS A 339 -9.60 -24.72 24.59
N ALA A 340 -9.48 -23.63 23.86
CA ALA A 340 -8.44 -23.42 22.85
C ALA A 340 -7.36 -22.49 23.41
N TYR A 341 -6.09 -22.82 23.21
CA TYR A 341 -4.97 -22.03 23.72
C TYR A 341 -3.72 -22.23 22.87
N TYR A 342 -2.86 -21.22 22.86
CA TYR A 342 -1.60 -21.25 22.13
C TYR A 342 -0.56 -22.10 22.85
N VAL A 343 0.20 -22.87 22.08
CA VAL A 343 1.32 -23.67 22.59
C VAL A 343 2.52 -23.52 21.65
N TRP A 344 3.70 -23.30 22.24
CA TRP A 344 4.97 -23.46 21.53
C TRP A 344 5.25 -24.95 21.35
N THR A 345 5.30 -25.42 20.11
CA THR A 345 5.69 -26.80 19.79
C THR A 345 7.21 -26.93 19.63
N SER A 346 7.89 -25.82 19.34
CA SER A 346 9.35 -25.68 19.39
C SER A 346 9.73 -24.21 19.58
N ASN A 347 11.02 -23.87 19.54
CA ASN A 347 11.50 -22.48 19.59
C ASN A 347 11.06 -21.62 18.39
N THR A 348 10.65 -22.24 17.29
CA THR A 348 10.28 -21.54 16.04
C THR A 348 8.92 -21.92 15.50
N THR A 349 8.24 -22.88 16.12
CA THR A 349 6.94 -23.38 15.68
C THR A 349 5.94 -23.36 16.82
N SER A 350 4.70 -23.09 16.46
CA SER A 350 3.59 -23.06 17.40
C SER A 350 2.31 -23.56 16.78
N ALA A 351 1.38 -23.91 17.65
CA ALA A 351 0.07 -24.41 17.28
C ALA A 351 -0.98 -23.98 18.30
N ILE A 352 -2.24 -24.08 17.88
CA ILE A 352 -3.38 -23.98 18.80
C ILE A 352 -3.74 -25.40 19.23
N HIS A 353 -3.76 -25.63 20.54
CA HIS A 353 -4.23 -26.86 21.14
C HIS A 353 -5.66 -26.68 21.64
N TYR A 354 -6.41 -27.79 21.63
CA TYR A 354 -7.81 -27.86 22.01
C TYR A 354 -7.99 -28.92 23.08
N LYS A 355 -8.58 -28.55 24.21
CA LYS A 355 -8.86 -29.42 25.34
C LYS A 355 -10.37 -29.54 25.54
N ASN A 356 -10.87 -30.76 25.67
CA ASN A 356 -12.24 -31.00 26.11
C ASN A 356 -12.30 -30.81 27.64
N LEU A 357 -13.10 -29.86 28.08
CA LEU A 357 -13.27 -29.51 29.49
C LEU A 357 -14.20 -30.48 30.23
N ASP A 358 -15.13 -31.14 29.53
CA ASP A 358 -16.07 -32.09 30.11
C ASP A 358 -15.36 -33.38 30.56
N THR A 359 -14.38 -33.82 29.78
CA THR A 359 -13.57 -35.03 30.07
C THR A 359 -12.22 -34.70 30.70
N ASN A 360 -11.92 -33.42 30.91
CA ASN A 360 -10.63 -32.91 31.36
C ASN A 360 -9.45 -33.51 30.57
N SER A 361 -9.59 -33.62 29.26
CA SER A 361 -8.62 -34.28 28.39
C SER A 361 -7.27 -33.57 28.34
N TRP A 362 -6.27 -34.22 27.75
CA TRP A 362 -5.06 -33.54 27.31
C TRP A 362 -5.38 -32.54 26.17
N GLY A 363 -4.47 -31.59 25.93
CA GLY A 363 -4.61 -30.63 24.84
C GLY A 363 -4.15 -31.24 23.52
N TYR A 364 -5.05 -31.31 22.55
CA TYR A 364 -4.84 -31.95 21.24
C TYR A 364 -4.61 -30.92 20.13
N GLY A 365 -3.83 -31.29 19.11
CA GLY A 365 -3.90 -30.59 17.83
C GLY A 365 -5.26 -30.80 17.15
N SER A 366 -5.63 -29.96 16.18
CA SER A 366 -6.96 -30.01 15.54
C SER A 366 -7.31 -31.37 14.91
N ARG A 367 -6.33 -32.04 14.30
CA ARG A 367 -6.51 -33.37 13.69
C ARG A 367 -6.71 -34.47 14.73
N GLU A 368 -6.00 -34.39 15.85
CA GLU A 368 -6.10 -35.35 16.95
C GLU A 368 -7.44 -35.21 17.65
N PHE A 369 -7.85 -33.97 17.92
CA PHE A 369 -9.17 -33.67 18.46
C PHE A 369 -10.29 -34.22 17.56
N GLN A 370 -10.16 -34.04 16.24
CA GLN A 370 -11.15 -34.57 15.30
C GLN A 370 -11.22 -36.09 15.27
N LYS A 371 -10.09 -36.78 15.43
CA LYS A 371 -10.08 -38.25 15.51
C LYS A 371 -10.76 -38.76 16.78
N GLU A 372 -10.54 -38.08 17.90
CA GLU A 372 -11.08 -38.48 19.20
C GLU A 372 -12.58 -38.18 19.33
N PHE A 373 -12.99 -36.97 18.93
CA PHE A 373 -14.34 -36.46 19.18
C PHE A 373 -15.24 -36.41 17.94
N GLY A 374 -14.73 -36.79 16.75
CA GLY A 374 -15.51 -36.92 15.52
C GLY A 374 -15.80 -35.61 14.77
N PHE A 375 -15.31 -34.45 15.25
CA PHE A 375 -15.49 -33.15 14.58
C PHE A 375 -14.27 -32.24 14.75
N SER A 376 -14.10 -31.28 13.83
CA SER A 376 -13.00 -30.31 13.93
C SER A 376 -13.30 -29.23 14.97
N PRO A 377 -12.39 -28.95 15.91
CA PRO A 377 -12.58 -27.86 16.87
C PRO A 377 -12.20 -26.49 16.28
N VAL A 378 -11.74 -26.44 15.03
CA VAL A 378 -11.25 -25.19 14.42
C VAL A 378 -12.42 -24.25 14.12
N ILE A 379 -12.36 -23.04 14.67
CA ILE A 379 -13.32 -21.98 14.39
C ILE A 379 -13.04 -21.39 13.00
N SER A 380 -14.09 -21.25 12.21
CA SER A 380 -14.07 -20.66 10.87
C SER A 380 -15.40 -19.96 10.59
N ASN A 381 -15.44 -19.11 9.56
CA ASN A 381 -16.67 -18.46 9.12
C ASN A 381 -17.84 -19.44 8.84
N LYS A 382 -17.55 -20.72 8.58
CA LYS A 382 -18.57 -21.75 8.29
C LYS A 382 -19.32 -22.25 9.53
N ASN A 383 -18.65 -22.30 10.68
CA ASN A 383 -19.23 -22.84 11.93
C ASN A 383 -19.42 -21.77 13.01
N LEU A 384 -19.22 -20.49 12.70
CA LEU A 384 -19.40 -19.39 13.67
C LEU A 384 -20.78 -19.39 14.35
N LYS A 385 -21.84 -19.79 13.63
CA LYS A 385 -23.21 -19.84 14.15
C LYS A 385 -23.44 -20.99 15.14
N ASP A 386 -22.58 -22.00 15.09
CA ASP A 386 -22.70 -23.21 15.93
C ASP A 386 -21.92 -23.06 17.25
N ILE A 387 -21.05 -22.04 17.34
CA ILE A 387 -20.28 -21.71 18.54
C ILE A 387 -21.19 -21.05 19.57
N LYS A 388 -21.22 -21.62 20.78
CA LYS A 388 -21.96 -21.07 21.92
C LYS A 388 -21.03 -20.77 23.09
N ASN A 389 -21.50 -19.94 24.02
CA ASN A 389 -20.81 -19.66 25.29
C ASN A 389 -19.33 -19.24 25.11
N PHE A 390 -19.02 -18.53 24.03
CA PHE A 390 -17.66 -18.15 23.69
C PHE A 390 -17.13 -17.06 24.62
N GLN A 391 -15.94 -17.27 25.16
CA GLN A 391 -15.25 -16.31 26.01
C GLN A 391 -13.75 -16.39 25.78
N VAL A 392 -13.10 -15.25 25.53
CA VAL A 392 -11.64 -15.12 25.54
C VAL A 392 -11.16 -14.77 26.94
N HIS A 393 -10.07 -15.41 27.36
CA HIS A 393 -9.33 -15.15 28.59
C HIS A 393 -7.92 -14.64 28.25
N ILE A 394 -7.48 -13.58 28.94
CA ILE A 394 -6.13 -13.03 28.86
C ILE A 394 -5.58 -13.07 30.28
N ASP A 395 -4.53 -13.86 30.49
CA ASP A 395 -3.94 -14.14 31.80
C ASP A 395 -2.83 -13.13 32.18
#